data_AF-A0AA41VL33-F1
#
_entry.id   AF-A0AA41VL33-F1
#
_cell.length_a   1.000
_cell.length_b   1.000
_cell.length_c   1.000
_cell.angle_alpha   90.00
_cell.angle_beta   90.00
_cell.angle_gamma   90.00
#
_symmetry.space_group_name_H-M   'P 1'
#
loop_
_entity.id
_entity.type
_entity.pdbx_description
1 polymer ?
#
loop_
_entity_poly.entity_id
_entity_poly.type
_entity_poly.pdbx_seq_one_letter_code
_entity_poly.pdbx_strand_id
1 'polypeptide(L)'
;RVHIYPKGCSTTYSNLSLFLICDDLTKCPNVEFSCVVMSQTDSSYNVKKSVKHQFSHGSSKSYGWPSFMPLTQLHNRSKGYLRHDTCIIQVAVTCLTSEAATLSATGQMNKADPVVATGQRSKANAETSLVNELNAVVFIV
;
A
#
# COMPACT_ATOMS: atom_id res chain seq x y z
N ARG A 1 2.41 -7.85 0.04
CA ARG A 1 3.83 -8.11 0.47
C ARG A 1 4.70 -6.88 0.18
N VAL A 2 5.89 -6.75 0.77
CA VAL A 2 6.86 -5.66 0.46
C VAL A 2 8.16 -6.27 -0.04
N HIS A 3 8.68 -5.75 -1.16
CA HIS A 3 10.01 -6.07 -1.67
C HIS A 3 10.97 -4.91 -1.39
N ILE A 4 12.17 -5.26 -0.93
CA ILE A 4 13.22 -4.32 -0.56
C ILE A 4 14.46 -4.66 -1.39
N TYR A 5 15.03 -3.64 -2.02
CA TYR A 5 16.28 -3.75 -2.77
C TYR A 5 17.32 -2.83 -2.14
N PRO A 6 18.18 -3.33 -1.23
CA PRO A 6 19.06 -2.48 -0.43
C PRO A 6 20.09 -1.69 -1.24
N LYS A 7 20.44 -2.16 -2.44
CA LYS A 7 21.39 -1.50 -3.37
C LYS A 7 20.71 -1.05 -4.67
N GLY A 8 19.39 -0.99 -4.65
CA GLY A 8 18.56 -0.52 -5.74
C GLY A 8 18.08 -1.58 -6.72
N CYS A 9 17.26 -1.17 -7.68
CA CYS A 9 16.54 -2.05 -8.60
C CYS A 9 16.73 -1.60 -10.07
N SER A 10 17.04 -2.56 -10.95
CA SER A 10 17.20 -2.45 -12.40
C SER A 10 18.06 -1.29 -12.86
N THR A 11 17.49 -0.09 -12.99
CA THR A 11 18.18 1.11 -13.51
C THR A 11 18.69 2.03 -12.41
N THR A 12 18.37 1.75 -11.14
CA THR A 12 18.80 2.55 -9.99
C THR A 12 19.73 1.71 -9.12
N TYR A 13 21.04 1.98 -9.12
CA TYR A 13 22.05 1.19 -8.39
C TYR A 13 22.59 1.86 -7.12
N SER A 14 22.15 3.08 -6.83
CA SER A 14 22.70 3.93 -5.76
C SER A 14 21.66 4.41 -4.76
N ASN A 15 20.50 3.74 -4.73
CA ASN A 15 19.41 4.05 -3.80
C ASN A 15 18.82 2.77 -3.23
N LEU A 16 18.37 2.82 -1.98
CA LEU A 16 17.40 1.89 -1.45
C LEU A 16 16.12 1.98 -2.29
N SER A 17 15.63 0.86 -2.81
CA SER A 17 14.32 0.79 -3.49
C SER A 17 13.33 -0.05 -2.68
N LEU A 18 12.07 0.38 -2.65
CA LEU A 18 10.99 -0.27 -1.90
C LEU A 18 9.75 -0.39 -2.78
N PHE A 19 9.14 -1.57 -2.82
CA PHE A 19 7.93 -1.82 -3.60
C PHE A 19 6.89 -2.59 -2.79
N LEU A 20 5.64 -2.11 -2.82
CA LEU A 20 4.48 -2.88 -2.40
C LEU A 20 4.06 -3.82 -3.53
N ILE A 21 3.82 -5.08 -3.21
CA ILE A 21 3.35 -6.12 -4.12
C ILE A 21 1.91 -6.49 -3.75
N CYS A 22 1.01 -6.36 -4.73
CA CYS A 22 -0.34 -6.87 -4.67
C CYS A 22 -0.35 -8.33 -5.15
N ASP A 23 -0.73 -9.24 -4.26
CA ASP A 23 -0.74 -10.69 -4.56
C ASP A 23 -1.96 -11.09 -5.38
N ASP A 24 -3.07 -10.38 -5.16
CA ASP A 24 -4.36 -10.65 -5.79
C ASP A 24 -4.92 -9.36 -6.40
N LEU A 25 -4.67 -9.18 -7.69
CA LEU A 25 -5.21 -8.07 -8.47
C LEU A 25 -6.74 -8.17 -8.66
N THR A 26 -7.38 -9.32 -8.39
CA THR A 26 -8.84 -9.44 -8.55
C THR A 26 -9.61 -8.57 -7.55
N LYS A 27 -8.99 -8.25 -6.42
CA LYS A 27 -9.54 -7.36 -5.39
C LYS A 27 -9.36 -5.87 -5.71
N CYS A 28 -8.58 -5.54 -6.76
CA CYS A 28 -8.27 -4.18 -7.24
C CYS A 28 -8.31 -3.09 -6.14
N PRO A 29 -7.55 -3.23 -5.04
CA PRO A 29 -7.72 -2.32 -3.92
C PRO A 29 -7.18 -0.94 -4.28
N ASN A 30 -7.94 0.09 -3.90
CA ASN A 30 -7.37 1.42 -3.74
C ASN A 30 -6.53 1.38 -2.47
N VAL A 31 -5.22 1.52 -2.58
CA VAL A 31 -4.32 1.47 -1.43
C VAL A 31 -3.68 2.82 -1.19
N GLU A 32 -3.62 3.21 0.08
CA GLU A 32 -2.67 4.19 0.56
C GLU A 32 -1.52 3.45 1.25
N PHE A 33 -0.30 3.72 0.81
CA PHE A 33 0.90 3.04 1.26
C PHE A 33 1.91 4.06 1.73
N SER A 34 2.52 3.82 2.88
CA SER A 34 3.64 4.62 3.36
C SER A 34 4.75 3.76 3.93
N CYS A 35 5.98 4.20 3.67
CA CYS A 35 7.19 3.63 4.24
C CYS A 35 7.94 4.70 5.02
N VAL A 36 8.52 4.30 6.15
CA VAL A 36 9.40 5.13 6.96
C VAL A 36 10.71 4.39 7.17
N VAL A 37 11.83 4.93 6.68
CA VAL A 37 13.16 4.51 7.12
C VAL A 37 13.44 5.19 8.45
N MET A 38 13.57 4.38 9.49
CA MET A 38 13.73 4.86 10.86
C MET A 38 15.20 5.14 11.16
N SER A 39 15.50 6.30 11.73
CA SER A 39 16.73 6.49 12.46
C SER A 39 16.64 5.77 13.80
N GLN A 40 17.67 5.00 14.12
CA GLN A 40 17.79 4.27 15.37
C GLN A 40 18.46 5.10 16.48
N THR A 41 18.81 6.36 16.19
CA THR A 41 19.43 7.29 17.13
C THR A 41 18.54 8.48 17.45
N ASP A 42 17.84 9.02 16.44
CA ASP A 42 16.96 10.17 16.61
C ASP A 42 15.82 10.15 15.58
N SER A 43 14.59 10.00 16.07
CA SER A 43 13.38 9.99 15.24
C SER A 43 13.18 11.25 14.37
N SER A 44 13.83 12.38 14.70
CA SER A 44 13.80 13.60 13.88
C SER A 44 14.40 13.39 12.49
N TYR A 45 15.26 12.37 12.33
CA TYR A 45 15.84 11.98 11.04
C TYR A 45 15.01 10.96 10.28
N ASN A 46 13.87 10.49 10.79
CA ASN A 46 13.04 9.54 10.06
C ASN A 46 12.64 10.06 8.67
N VAL A 47 12.77 9.21 7.66
CA VAL A 47 12.41 9.57 6.28
C VAL A 47 11.16 8.80 5.88
N LYS A 48 10.05 9.53 5.76
CA LYS A 48 8.75 9.01 5.35
C LYS A 48 8.44 9.36 3.90
N LYS A 49 7.94 8.40 3.12
CA LYS A 49 7.21 8.66 1.87
C LYS A 49 5.88 7.94 1.90
N SER A 50 4.85 8.57 1.34
CA SER A 50 3.52 7.99 1.18
C SER A 50 3.01 8.18 -0.24
N VAL A 51 2.18 7.25 -0.71
CA VAL A 51 1.56 7.30 -2.03
C VAL A 51 0.21 6.59 -1.99
N LYS A 52 -0.74 7.15 -2.75
CA LYS A 52 -2.01 6.49 -3.05
C LYS A 52 -1.90 5.86 -4.42
N HIS A 53 -2.28 4.60 -4.54
CA HIS A 53 -2.23 3.84 -5.78
C HIS A 53 -3.44 2.92 -5.88
N GLN A 54 -3.99 2.82 -7.09
CA GLN A 54 -5.04 1.85 -7.40
C GLN A 54 -4.42 0.72 -8.21
N PHE A 55 -4.45 -0.49 -7.66
CA PHE A 55 -4.13 -1.67 -8.44
C PHE A 55 -5.30 -1.98 -9.37
N SER A 56 -5.01 -2.21 -10.66
CA SER A 56 -6.03 -2.52 -11.66
C SER A 56 -5.71 -3.80 -12.42
N HIS A 57 -6.75 -4.44 -12.95
CA HIS A 57 -6.58 -5.61 -13.81
C HIS A 57 -5.85 -5.20 -15.09
N GLY A 58 -4.60 -5.65 -15.25
CA GLY A 58 -3.73 -5.31 -16.39
C GLY A 58 -2.59 -4.34 -16.05
N SER A 59 -2.52 -3.80 -14.83
CA SER A 59 -1.35 -3.04 -14.37
C SER A 59 -0.24 -3.95 -13.82
N SER A 60 0.94 -3.38 -13.58
CA SER A 60 1.97 -4.05 -12.78
C SER A 60 1.42 -4.42 -11.40
N LYS A 61 1.84 -5.59 -10.89
CA LYS A 61 1.53 -6.06 -9.53
C LYS A 61 2.34 -5.32 -8.45
N SER A 62 3.33 -4.53 -8.84
CA SER A 62 4.24 -3.83 -7.94
C SER A 62 4.15 -2.32 -8.13
N TYR A 63 4.09 -1.58 -7.03
CA TYR A 63 4.19 -0.12 -7.05
C TYR A 63 5.05 0.37 -5.89
N GLY A 64 5.85 1.41 -6.11
CA GLY A 64 6.75 1.92 -5.06
C GLY A 64 7.78 2.91 -5.58
N TRP A 65 8.91 2.95 -4.88
CA TRP A 65 9.98 3.92 -5.11
C TRP A 65 11.26 3.21 -5.58
N PRO A 66 11.61 3.33 -6.87
CA PRO A 66 12.94 2.93 -7.35
C PRO A 66 14.07 3.70 -6.66
N SER A 67 13.80 4.96 -6.28
CA SER A 67 14.72 5.82 -5.52
C SER A 67 14.07 6.29 -4.23
N PHE A 68 14.03 5.41 -3.21
CA PHE A 68 13.49 5.78 -1.90
C PHE A 68 14.47 6.67 -1.14
N MET A 69 15.70 6.19 -0.94
CA MET A 69 16.75 6.90 -0.22
C MET A 69 18.12 6.62 -0.85
N PRO A 70 18.94 7.64 -1.12
CA PRO A 70 20.31 7.45 -1.59
C PRO A 70 21.14 6.63 -0.60
N LEU A 71 21.99 5.73 -1.10
CA LEU A 71 22.88 4.95 -0.24
C LEU A 71 23.86 5.84 0.52
N THR A 72 24.24 6.99 -0.05
CA THR A 72 25.08 7.99 0.64
C THR A 72 24.39 8.55 1.88
N GLN A 73 23.07 8.73 1.83
CA GLN A 73 22.27 9.15 2.97
C GLN A 73 22.05 7.99 3.96
N LEU A 74 21.73 6.80 3.47
CA LEU A 74 21.49 5.60 4.30
C LEU A 74 22.72 5.25 5.16
N HIS A 75 23.91 5.31 4.56
CA HIS A 75 25.18 5.00 5.25
C HIS A 75 25.74 6.18 6.06
N ASN A 76 25.05 7.32 6.11
CA ASN A 76 25.49 8.44 6.94
C ASN A 76 25.34 8.10 8.44
N ARG A 77 26.47 7.77 9.08
CA ARG A 77 26.51 7.40 10.51
C ARG A 77 25.91 8.47 11.44
N SER A 78 25.98 9.75 11.09
CA SER A 78 25.39 10.83 11.89
C SER A 78 23.85 10.81 11.93
N LYS A 79 23.22 10.14 10.96
CA LYS A 79 21.77 10.03 10.86
C LYS A 79 21.21 8.77 11.52
N GLY A 80 22.05 7.76 11.77
CA GLY A 80 21.69 6.58 12.54
C GLY A 80 20.69 5.63 11.87
N TYR A 81 20.55 5.62 10.54
CA TYR A 81 19.66 4.68 9.86
C TYR A 81 20.15 3.22 9.92
N LEU A 82 21.46 3.03 10.06
CA LEU A 82 22.11 1.73 10.19
C LEU A 82 22.74 1.59 11.58
N ARG A 83 22.45 0.47 12.24
CA ARG A 83 23.08 0.05 13.49
C ARG A 83 23.32 -1.45 13.43
N HIS A 84 24.57 -1.88 13.57
CA HIS A 84 24.98 -3.29 13.36
C HIS A 84 24.47 -3.85 12.02
N ASP A 85 24.73 -3.10 10.95
CA ASP A 85 24.28 -3.42 9.58
C ASP A 85 22.79 -3.69 9.46
N THR A 86 21.99 -3.23 10.43
CA THR A 86 20.55 -3.41 10.44
C THR A 86 19.88 -2.06 10.17
N CYS A 87 18.87 -2.07 9.31
CA CYS A 87 18.00 -0.95 9.05
C CYS A 87 16.55 -1.32 9.40
N ILE A 88 15.79 -0.36 9.92
CA ILE A 88 14.38 -0.56 10.28
C ILE A 88 13.52 0.26 9.33
N ILE A 89 12.64 -0.42 8.60
CA ILE A 89 11.61 0.23 7.79
C ILE A 89 10.24 -0.11 8.37
N GLN A 90 9.48 0.92 8.72
CA GLN A 90 8.08 0.78 9.06
C GLN A 90 7.23 0.93 7.82
N VAL A 91 6.29 0.01 7.64
CA VAL A 91 5.33 0.04 6.53
C VAL A 91 3.91 0.13 7.08
N ALA A 92 3.14 1.06 6.53
CA ALA A 92 1.70 1.14 6.76
C ALA A 92 0.97 1.06 5.41
N VAL A 93 -0.01 0.17 5.34
CA VAL A 93 -0.91 0.00 4.20
C VAL A 93 -2.34 0.18 4.69
N THR A 94 -3.09 1.01 3.98
CA THR A 94 -4.53 1.18 4.16
C THR A 94 -5.21 0.80 2.85
N CYS A 95 -6.04 -0.24 2.88
CA CYS A 95 -6.86 -0.64 1.75
C CYS A 95 -8.24 0.04 1.86
N LEU A 96 -8.66 0.68 0.79
CA LEU A 96 -10.01 1.20 0.59
C LEU A 96 -10.68 0.26 -0.42
N THR A 97 -11.38 -0.75 0.08
CA THR A 97 -12.28 -1.54 -0.76
C THR A 97 -13.61 -0.81 -0.85
N SER A 98 -14.09 -0.51 -2.05
CA SER A 98 -15.53 -0.28 -2.19
C SER A 98 -16.20 -1.62 -1.95
N GLU A 99 -17.07 -1.72 -0.95
CA GLU A 99 -17.96 -2.86 -0.82
C GLU A 99 -18.92 -2.84 -2.02
N ALA A 100 -18.49 -3.45 -3.12
CA ALA A 100 -19.26 -3.55 -4.34
C ALA A 100 -19.21 -5.01 -4.80
N ALA A 101 -20.39 -5.63 -4.75
CA ALA A 101 -20.73 -6.97 -5.20
C ALA A 101 -20.36 -8.15 -4.27
N THR A 102 -21.12 -8.31 -3.19
CA THR A 102 -21.47 -9.67 -2.70
C THR A 102 -22.95 -9.76 -2.36
N LEU A 103 -23.81 -9.44 -3.33
CA LEU A 103 -25.19 -9.95 -3.37
C LEU A 103 -25.38 -10.67 -4.71
N SER A 104 -24.92 -11.91 -4.80
CA SER A 104 -25.47 -12.87 -5.77
C SER A 104 -25.42 -14.29 -5.22
N ALA A 105 -26.28 -14.55 -4.24
CA ALA A 105 -26.77 -15.88 -3.95
C ALA A 105 -28.16 -15.80 -3.31
N THR A 106 -29.22 -15.73 -4.12
CA THR A 106 -30.49 -16.49 -4.00
C THR A 106 -31.59 -15.90 -4.91
N GLY A 107 -32.29 -16.78 -5.65
CA GLY A 107 -33.64 -16.49 -6.17
C GLY A 107 -33.85 -16.66 -7.68
N GLN A 108 -34.09 -17.89 -8.13
CA GLN A 108 -34.87 -18.17 -9.35
C GLN A 108 -36.37 -18.17 -9.03
N MET A 109 -37.17 -17.67 -10.01
CA MET A 109 -38.64 -17.77 -10.18
C MET A 109 -39.47 -16.85 -9.27
N ASN A 110 -40.42 -16.00 -9.72
CA ASN A 110 -41.58 -16.21 -10.61
C ASN A 110 -42.28 -14.87 -11.04
N LYS A 111 -43.10 -14.93 -12.11
CA LYS A 111 -43.82 -13.83 -12.83
C LYS A 111 -44.97 -13.15 -12.03
N ALA A 112 -45.16 -11.82 -12.19
CA ALA A 112 -46.42 -11.14 -12.61
C ALA A 112 -46.42 -9.59 -12.38
N ASP A 113 -46.81 -8.85 -13.44
CA ASP A 113 -47.41 -7.51 -13.66
C ASP A 113 -46.87 -6.16 -13.09
N PRO A 114 -47.07 -5.02 -13.81
CA PRO A 114 -46.37 -3.75 -13.57
C PRO A 114 -47.23 -2.69 -12.85
N VAL A 115 -46.70 -2.05 -11.81
CA VAL A 115 -47.26 -0.81 -11.26
C VAL A 115 -46.16 0.21 -10.98
N VAL A 116 -46.38 1.40 -11.52
CA VAL A 116 -45.60 2.64 -11.47
C VAL A 116 -45.34 3.12 -10.04
N ALA A 117 -44.08 3.51 -9.74
CA ALA A 117 -43.79 4.45 -8.65
C ALA A 117 -42.50 5.24 -8.92
N THR A 118 -42.67 6.51 -9.26
CA THR A 118 -41.67 7.57 -9.24
C THR A 118 -41.29 7.87 -7.78
N GLY A 119 -40.00 7.87 -7.42
CA GLY A 119 -39.57 8.17 -6.05
C GLY A 119 -38.07 8.49 -5.94
N GLN A 120 -37.76 9.66 -5.38
CA GLN A 120 -36.43 10.21 -5.16
C GLN A 120 -35.68 9.57 -3.95
N ARG A 121 -34.37 9.88 -3.83
CA ARG A 121 -33.49 9.76 -2.63
C ARG A 121 -32.87 8.35 -2.46
N SER A 122 -31.56 8.16 -2.29
CA SER A 122 -30.62 8.80 -1.36
C SER A 122 -29.18 8.52 -1.79
N LYS A 123 -28.25 9.48 -1.67
CA LYS A 123 -26.81 9.19 -1.70
C LYS A 123 -26.49 8.36 -0.45
N ALA A 124 -26.31 7.05 -0.61
CA ALA A 124 -25.82 6.19 0.46
C ALA A 124 -24.30 6.37 0.58
N ASN A 125 -23.88 6.77 1.76
CA ASN A 125 -22.47 6.90 2.12
C ASN A 125 -21.87 5.49 2.13
N ALA A 126 -20.89 5.23 1.25
CA ALA A 126 -20.16 3.97 1.25
C ALA A 126 -19.27 3.93 2.50
N GLU A 127 -19.61 3.08 3.47
CA GLU A 127 -18.73 2.80 4.60
C GLU A 127 -17.44 2.17 4.08
N THR A 128 -16.36 2.91 4.27
CA THR A 128 -15.02 2.53 3.84
C THR A 128 -14.43 1.61 4.91
N SER A 129 -14.27 0.33 4.60
CA SER A 129 -13.61 -0.59 5.53
C SER A 129 -12.11 -0.30 5.57
N LEU A 130 -11.59 0.15 6.72
CA LEU A 130 -10.19 0.47 6.95
C LEU A 130 -9.47 -0.74 7.54
N VAL A 131 -8.66 -1.42 6.74
CA VAL A 131 -7.67 -2.39 7.27
C VAL A 131 -6.35 -1.65 7.43
N ASN A 132 -5.92 -1.43 8.67
CA ASN A 132 -4.59 -0.88 8.99
C ASN A 132 -3.69 -2.02 9.46
N GLU A 133 -2.77 -2.46 8.62
CA GLU A 133 -1.74 -3.42 9.01
C GLU A 133 -0.42 -2.67 9.19
N LEU A 134 0.05 -2.56 10.44
CA LEU A 134 1.31 -1.91 10.79
C LEU A 134 2.40 -2.99 10.85
N ASN A 135 3.13 -3.18 9.75
CA ASN A 135 4.20 -4.17 9.68
C ASN A 135 5.55 -3.46 9.70
N ALA A 136 6.30 -3.60 10.80
CA ALA A 136 7.70 -3.19 10.86
C ALA A 136 8.57 -4.27 10.23
N VAL A 137 9.40 -3.89 9.25
CA VAL A 137 10.36 -4.78 8.59
C VAL A 137 11.76 -4.40 9.03
N VAL A 138 12.43 -5.32 9.71
CA VAL A 138 13.85 -5.23 10.06
C VAL A 138 14.64 -5.97 8.99
N PHE A 139 15.67 -5.35 8.41
CA PHE A 139 16.53 -6.02 7.43
C PHE A 139 18.01 -5.72 7.70
N ILE A 140 18.84 -6.71 7.39
CA ILE A 140 20.30 -6.67 7.51
C ILE A 140 20.85 -6.34 6.11
N VAL A 141 21.73 -5.33 6.02
CA VAL A 141 22.30 -4.76 4.78
C VAL A 141 23.62 -5.44 4.43
#